data_AF-A0A8T5W8B0-F1
#
_entry.id   AF-A0A8T5W8B0-F1
#
_cell.length_a   1.000
_cell.length_b   1.000
_cell.length_c   1.000
_cell.angle_alpha   90.00
_cell.angle_beta   90.00
_cell.angle_gamma   90.00
#
_symmetry.space_group_name_H-M   'P 1'
#
loop_
_entity.id
_entity.type
_entity.pdbx_description
1 polymer ?
#
loop_
_entity_poly.entity_id
_entity_poly.type
_entity_poly.pdbx_seq_one_letter_code
_entity_poly.pdbx_strand_id
1 'polypeptide(L)'
;MIHSLRGVEDLLPQQTLQYQWIEKEAAFLFSLYGYEPIRIPTFEHTELFLRSLGKETDAGKQMYTFKDKKGRSLSLRPEATASVVRAYLQHKLYGHSGEWKVYYMGPMF
;
A
#
# COMPACT_ATOMS: atom_id res chain seq x y z
N MET A 1 -7.83 -13.31 28.31
CA MET A 1 -6.97 -13.68 27.18
C MET A 1 -7.31 -12.75 26.03
N ILE A 2 -6.33 -12.22 25.31
CA ILE A 2 -6.55 -11.31 24.17
C ILE A 2 -6.41 -12.14 22.88
N HIS A 3 -7.28 -11.90 21.90
CA HIS A 3 -7.32 -12.61 20.62
C HIS A 3 -7.14 -11.64 19.45
N SER A 4 -6.79 -12.15 18.27
CA SER A 4 -6.74 -11.37 17.04
C SER A 4 -8.14 -10.83 16.66
N LEU A 5 -8.15 -9.74 15.88
CA LEU A 5 -9.39 -9.17 15.36
C LEU A 5 -9.96 -10.07 14.26
N ARG A 6 -11.29 -10.10 14.14
CA ARG A 6 -11.95 -10.80 13.02
C ARG A 6 -11.47 -10.21 11.69
N GLY A 7 -11.03 -11.08 10.78
CA GLY A 7 -10.51 -10.68 9.47
C GLY A 7 -9.02 -10.33 9.45
N VAL A 8 -8.31 -10.47 10.58
CA VAL A 8 -6.86 -10.29 10.67
C VAL A 8 -6.25 -11.57 11.23
N GLU A 9 -5.30 -12.15 10.52
CA GLU A 9 -4.74 -13.46 10.82
C GLU A 9 -3.24 -13.40 11.09
N ASP A 10 -2.78 -14.19 12.06
CA ASP A 10 -1.37 -14.44 12.27
C ASP A 10 -0.90 -15.51 11.26
N LEU A 11 0.07 -15.17 10.41
CA LEU A 11 0.70 -16.13 9.53
C LEU A 11 1.76 -16.92 10.31
N LEU A 12 1.49 -18.20 10.57
CA LEU A 12 2.43 -19.08 11.28
C LEU A 12 3.63 -19.45 10.37
N PRO A 13 4.75 -19.98 10.91
CA PRO A 13 5.95 -20.24 10.13
C PRO A 13 5.72 -21.06 8.85
N GLN A 14 4.88 -22.10 8.90
CA GLN A 14 4.57 -22.94 7.73
C GLN A 14 3.87 -22.16 6.61
N GLN A 15 2.95 -21.26 6.96
CA GLN A 15 2.26 -20.39 6.01
C GLN A 15 3.20 -19.30 5.50
N THR A 16 3.96 -18.68 6.39
CA THR A 16 4.93 -17.63 6.07
C THR A 16 5.92 -18.08 5.00
N LEU A 17 6.40 -19.33 5.04
CA LEU A 17 7.30 -19.86 4.01
C LEU A 17 6.68 -19.88 2.61
N GLN A 18 5.37 -20.14 2.50
CA GLN A 18 4.67 -20.13 1.21
C GLN A 18 4.54 -18.70 0.68
N TYR A 19 4.20 -17.73 1.54
CA TYR A 19 4.15 -16.31 1.17
C TYR A 19 5.51 -15.81 0.71
N GLN A 20 6.57 -16.12 1.46
CA GLN A 20 7.95 -15.75 1.09
C GLN A 20 8.38 -16.33 -0.25
N TRP A 21 7.93 -17.54 -0.60
CA TRP A 21 8.19 -18.11 -1.91
C TRP A 21 7.50 -17.30 -3.01
N ILE A 22 6.20 -17.01 -2.87
CA ILE A 22 5.45 -16.18 -3.84
C ILE A 22 6.08 -14.79 -4.01
N GLU A 23 6.42 -14.14 -2.90
CA GLU A 23 7.07 -12.82 -2.91
C GLU A 23 8.41 -12.84 -3.66
N LYS A 24 9.22 -13.89 -3.48
CA LYS A 24 10.50 -14.07 -4.18
C LYS A 24 10.30 -14.29 -5.67
N GLU A 25 9.37 -15.16 -6.08
CA GLU A 25 9.10 -15.41 -7.50
C GLU A 25 8.55 -14.16 -8.19
N ALA A 26 7.65 -13.43 -7.54
CA ALA A 26 7.13 -12.17 -8.07
C ALA A 26 8.24 -11.12 -8.19
N ALA A 27 9.09 -10.94 -7.17
CA ALA A 27 10.22 -10.02 -7.22
C ALA A 27 11.22 -10.39 -8.33
N PHE A 28 11.51 -11.68 -8.49
CA PHE A 28 12.35 -12.18 -9.58
C PHE A 28 11.75 -11.83 -10.94
N LEU A 29 10.46 -12.12 -11.16
CA LEU A 29 9.78 -11.79 -12.41
C LEU A 29 9.82 -10.28 -12.70
N PHE A 30 9.50 -9.42 -11.72
CA PHE A 30 9.57 -7.97 -11.86
C PHE A 30 10.97 -7.49 -12.26
N SER A 31 12.02 -8.07 -11.67
CA SER A 31 13.41 -7.73 -11.98
C SER A 31 13.80 -8.02 -13.44
N LEU A 32 13.24 -9.08 -14.06
CA LEU A 32 13.49 -9.41 -15.46
C LEU A 32 12.97 -8.35 -16.43
N TYR A 33 11.99 -7.55 -15.99
CA TYR A 33 11.38 -6.47 -16.78
C TYR A 33 11.81 -5.07 -16.32
N GLY A 34 12.82 -4.97 -15.45
CA GLY A 34 13.36 -3.69 -14.97
C GLY A 34 12.42 -2.94 -14.00
N TYR A 35 11.53 -3.64 -13.31
CA TYR A 35 10.75 -3.05 -12.21
C TYR A 35 11.53 -3.08 -10.91
N GLU A 36 11.52 -1.96 -10.17
CA GLU A 36 12.20 -1.83 -8.88
C GLU A 36 11.20 -1.82 -7.71
N PRO A 37 11.56 -2.37 -6.54
CA PRO A 37 10.68 -2.35 -5.38
C PRO A 37 10.55 -0.93 -4.81
N ILE A 38 9.33 -0.47 -4.59
CA ILE A 38 9.03 0.75 -3.82
C ILE A 38 8.39 0.40 -2.47
N ARG A 39 8.82 1.13 -1.43
CA ARG A 39 8.17 1.11 -0.11
C ARG A 39 7.51 2.46 0.14
N ILE A 40 6.23 2.42 0.47
CA ILE A 40 5.38 3.57 0.74
C ILE A 40 4.71 3.44 2.12
N PRO A 41 4.33 4.55 2.76
CA PRO A 41 3.67 4.53 4.06
C PRO A 41 2.41 3.63 4.09
N THR A 42 2.12 3.07 5.26
CA THR A 42 0.91 2.25 5.50
C THR A 42 -0.34 3.11 5.68
N PHE A 43 -0.19 4.35 6.14
CA PHE A 43 -1.27 5.32 6.25
C PHE A 43 -0.87 6.64 5.59
N GLU A 44 -1.87 7.32 5.05
CA GLU A 44 -1.73 8.61 4.37
C GLU A 44 -2.88 9.53 4.79
N HIS A 45 -2.86 10.78 4.33
CA HIS A 45 -4.01 11.67 4.47
C HIS A 45 -5.25 11.06 3.84
N THR A 46 -6.37 11.01 4.57
CA THR A 46 -7.64 10.45 4.08
C THR A 46 -8.05 11.03 2.71
N GLU A 47 -7.78 12.32 2.49
CA GLU A 47 -8.11 13.00 1.24
C GLU A 47 -7.43 12.39 0.01
N LEU A 48 -6.22 11.81 0.16
CA LEU A 48 -5.51 11.15 -0.94
C LEU A 48 -6.36 10.04 -1.56
N PHE A 49 -6.91 9.16 -0.71
CA PHE A 49 -7.71 8.03 -1.16
C PHE A 49 -9.09 8.48 -1.64
N LEU A 50 -9.73 9.45 -0.98
CA LEU A 50 -11.04 9.96 -1.41
C LEU A 50 -11.00 10.61 -2.79
N ARG A 51 -9.89 11.28 -3.14
CA ARG A 51 -9.71 11.86 -4.48
C ARG A 51 -9.52 10.79 -5.56
N SER A 52 -8.88 9.67 -5.22
CA SER A 52 -8.58 8.59 -6.18
C SER A 52 -9.73 7.59 -6.33
N LEU A 53 -10.34 7.17 -5.22
CA LEU A 53 -11.38 6.13 -5.18
C LEU A 53 -12.79 6.71 -5.31
N GLY A 54 -12.98 8.01 -5.05
CA GLY A 54 -14.29 8.63 -4.95
C GLY A 54 -14.98 8.33 -3.60
N LYS A 55 -15.65 9.33 -3.03
CA LYS A 55 -16.29 9.22 -1.71
C LYS A 55 -17.42 8.18 -1.65
N GLU A 56 -18.13 8.01 -2.76
CA GLU A 56 -19.35 7.19 -2.79
C GLU A 56 -19.11 5.71 -3.11
N THR A 57 -17.87 5.36 -3.48
CA THR A 57 -17.51 3.97 -3.73
C THR A 57 -17.48 3.17 -2.44
N ASP A 58 -17.71 1.86 -2.54
CA ASP A 58 -17.66 0.96 -1.40
C ASP A 58 -16.29 1.02 -0.70
N ALA A 59 -15.21 1.12 -1.48
CA ALA A 59 -13.86 1.32 -0.94
C ALA A 59 -13.73 2.63 -0.16
N GLY A 60 -14.30 3.73 -0.64
CA GLY A 60 -14.33 5.01 0.09
C GLY A 60 -15.10 4.93 1.41
N LYS A 61 -16.16 4.10 1.47
CA LYS A 61 -16.97 3.88 2.67
C LYS A 61 -16.34 2.91 3.67
N GLN A 62 -15.45 2.02 3.22
CA GLN A 62 -14.81 0.97 4.03
C GLN A 62 -13.43 1.35 4.58
N MET A 63 -12.92 2.56 4.32
CA MET A 63 -11.59 2.97 4.78
C MET A 63 -11.46 3.03 6.31
N TYR A 64 -10.41 2.40 6.85
CA TYR A 64 -10.01 2.55 8.25
C TYR A 64 -9.40 3.94 8.51
N THR A 65 -10.23 4.88 8.93
CA THR A 65 -9.88 6.30 9.14
C THR A 65 -9.78 6.64 10.63
N PHE A 66 -8.73 7.37 10.99
CA PHE A 66 -8.48 7.83 12.36
C PHE A 66 -7.94 9.27 12.38
N LYS A 67 -7.96 9.89 13.56
CA LYS A 67 -7.36 11.20 13.80
C LYS A 67 -5.99 11.03 14.45
N ASP A 68 -5.00 11.77 13.97
CA ASP A 68 -3.73 11.86 14.66
C ASP A 68 -3.81 12.77 15.90
N LYS A 69 -2.70 12.89 16.65
CA LYS A 69 -2.63 13.76 17.84
C LYS A 69 -2.91 15.24 17.58
N LYS A 70 -2.86 15.69 16.32
CA LYS A 70 -3.13 17.08 15.89
C LYS A 70 -4.49 17.22 15.20
N GLY A 71 -5.35 16.19 15.23
CA GLY A 71 -6.67 16.21 14.61
C GLY A 71 -6.68 16.03 13.09
N ARG A 72 -5.54 15.70 12.47
CA ARG A 72 -5.46 15.43 11.02
C ARG A 72 -6.13 14.10 10.70
N SER A 73 -6.90 14.06 9.61
CA SER A 73 -7.54 12.83 9.13
C SER A 73 -6.54 11.97 8.38
N LEU A 74 -6.28 10.78 8.91
CA LEU A 74 -5.42 9.77 8.31
C LEU A 74 -6.22 8.51 8.07
N SER A 75 -5.86 7.75 7.04
CA SER A 75 -6.47 6.44 6.78
C SER A 75 -5.38 5.42 6.54
N LEU A 76 -5.56 4.21 7.07
CA LEU A 76 -4.80 3.05 6.57
C LEU A 76 -5.13 2.90 5.08
N ARG A 77 -4.13 2.53 4.30
CA ARG A 77 -4.27 2.47 2.85
C ARG A 77 -5.19 1.29 2.46
N PRO A 78 -6.29 1.52 1.72
CA PRO A 78 -7.11 0.44 1.17
C PRO A 78 -6.50 -0.12 -0.13
N GLU A 79 -5.61 0.64 -0.75
CA GLU A 79 -4.85 0.31 -1.95
C GLU A 79 -3.55 1.14 -1.95
N ALA A 80 -2.66 0.93 -2.93
CA ALA A 80 -1.34 1.58 -2.94
C ALA A 80 -1.05 2.48 -4.15
N THR A 81 -1.86 2.42 -5.21
CA THR A 81 -1.68 3.21 -6.43
C THR A 81 -1.69 4.70 -6.11
N ALA A 82 -2.65 5.19 -5.32
CA ALA A 82 -2.71 6.61 -4.95
C ALA A 82 -1.45 7.04 -4.18
N SER A 83 -0.96 6.19 -3.28
CA SER A 83 0.28 6.41 -2.52
C SER A 83 1.53 6.41 -3.39
N VAL A 84 1.60 5.54 -4.40
CA VAL A 84 2.70 5.50 -5.39
C VAL A 84 2.69 6.75 -6.26
N VAL A 85 1.53 7.16 -6.77
CA VAL A 85 1.39 8.40 -7.55
C VAL A 85 1.74 9.62 -6.70
N ARG A 86 1.31 9.66 -5.44
CA ARG A 86 1.73 10.71 -4.50
C ARG A 86 3.26 10.75 -4.34
N ALA A 87 3.90 9.58 -4.19
CA ALA A 87 5.36 9.49 -4.09
C ALA A 87 6.05 10.04 -5.35
N TYR A 88 5.55 9.62 -6.52
CA TYR A 88 6.04 10.07 -7.83
C TYR A 88 6.03 11.60 -7.95
N LEU A 89 4.90 12.21 -7.59
CA LEU A 89 4.72 13.66 -7.65
C LEU A 89 5.55 14.40 -6.60
N GLN A 90 5.54 13.93 -5.34
CA GLN A 90 6.27 14.55 -4.23
C GLN A 90 7.78 14.62 -4.50
N HIS A 91 8.33 13.57 -5.11
CA HIS A 91 9.76 13.47 -5.41
C HIS A 91 10.12 13.93 -6.83
N LYS A 92 9.17 14.54 -7.56
CA LYS A 92 9.37 15.08 -8.92
C LYS A 92 9.99 14.08 -9.89
N LEU A 93 9.60 12.81 -9.78
CA LEU A 93 10.19 11.73 -10.58
C LEU A 93 9.81 11.86 -12.08
N TYR A 94 8.76 12.61 -12.41
CA TYR A 94 8.43 13.01 -13.78
C TYR A 94 9.48 13.89 -14.47
N GLY A 95 10.40 14.50 -13.72
CA GLY A 95 11.50 15.27 -14.27
C GLY A 95 12.71 14.44 -14.70
N HIS A 96 12.73 13.15 -14.38
CA HIS A 96 13.83 12.26 -14.76
C HIS A 96 13.58 11.67 -16.15
N SER A 97 14.64 11.52 -16.95
CA SER A 97 14.56 10.84 -18.24
C SER A 97 14.40 9.34 -18.03
N GLY A 98 13.34 8.75 -18.61
CA GLY A 98 13.11 7.30 -18.62
C GLY A 98 11.78 6.89 -17.98
N GLU A 99 11.46 5.60 -18.10
CA GLU A 99 10.26 5.02 -17.49
C GLU A 99 10.49 4.78 -16.00
N TRP A 100 9.53 5.16 -15.16
CA TRP A 100 9.56 4.83 -13.73
C TRP A 100 8.73 3.57 -13.47
N LYS A 101 9.40 2.42 -13.46
CA LYS A 101 8.79 1.10 -13.31
C LYS A 101 9.00 0.59 -11.91
N VAL A 102 7.94 0.60 -11.10
CA VAL A 102 8.01 0.16 -9.70
C VAL A 102 6.93 -0.87 -9.37
N TYR A 103 7.23 -1.73 -8.40
CA TYR A 103 6.27 -2.65 -7.80
C TYR A 103 6.29 -2.53 -6.28
N TYR A 104 5.18 -2.91 -5.63
CA TYR A 104 5.07 -2.91 -4.17
C TYR A 104 4.47 -4.23 -3.68
N MET A 105 4.82 -4.59 -2.45
CA MET A 105 4.25 -5.72 -1.72
C MET A 105 3.98 -5.26 -0.29
N GLY A 106 2.87 -5.71 0.29
CA GLY A 106 2.53 -5.41 1.67
C GLY A 106 1.03 -5.31 1.91
N PRO A 107 0.64 -5.05 3.17
CA PRO A 107 -0.76 -5.09 3.58
C PRO A 107 -1.56 -3.91 3.04
N MET A 108 -2.85 -4.14 2.82
CA MET A 108 -3.91 -3.16 2.62
C MET A 108 -4.99 -3.41 3.67
N PHE A 109 -5.73 -2.37 4.03
CA PHE A 109 -6.72 -2.41 5.11
C PHE A 109 -8.03 -1.79 4.66
#